data_AF-A0A973RXA9-F1
#
_entry.id   AF-A0A973RXA9-F1
#
_cell.length_a   1.000
_cell.length_b   1.000
_cell.length_c   1.000
_cell.angle_alpha   90.00
_cell.angle_beta   90.00
_cell.angle_gamma   90.00
#
_symmetry.space_group_name_H-M   'P 1'
#
loop_
_entity.id
_entity.type
_entity.pdbx_description
1 polymer ?
#
loop_
_entity_poly.entity_id
_entity_poly.type
_entity_poly.pdbx_seq_one_letter_code
_entity_poly.pdbx_strand_id
1 'polypeptide(L)'
;MEVTLLGTGAPAGLPRPDCPCAACATALGADARAATAVLVDGTLLLDLTPGAAFAAARAGHSLAGVRQVLLSHPHRGPVVEVPAGLPQPGRVPDGRELALLTGHRVRAVAMDGPGTGYAVTGPNGQRLLYLPPGGAPAGLEHNGAVGYDLVLADVVGRPDALAKLRAVGAVGPTTDVVAVHLDHDVPPGPELRRRLAAAGARAVPDGATLTVGVYEDVPDVPRRTLVLGGARSGKSVEAERRLEAFPDVLYVATGGSRNGDTEWASRVAVHRERRPGSWRTAETCNLVPLLAADGPPLLIDCLSLWLTDAMDSVGAWDDAQWADGGERALRERVRELTDAVRASRRTVVAVSNEVGSGIVPATASGRRYRDELGRLNSAFAGECEQVVLVVAGQAMVLRG
;
A
#
# COMPACT_ATOMS: atom_id res chain seq x y z
N MET A 1 -15.79 -18.92 -11.70
CA MET A 1 -14.35 -19.15 -11.97
C MET A 1 -13.69 -19.33 -10.63
N GLU A 2 -13.13 -20.51 -10.41
CA GLU A 2 -12.36 -20.92 -9.25
C GLU A 2 -10.87 -20.69 -9.52
N VAL A 3 -10.16 -20.13 -8.55
CA VAL A 3 -8.75 -19.77 -8.65
C VAL A 3 -8.00 -20.32 -7.45
N THR A 4 -7.20 -21.37 -7.64
CA THR A 4 -6.36 -21.96 -6.59
C THR A 4 -4.95 -21.39 -6.67
N LEU A 5 -4.50 -20.76 -5.59
CA LEU A 5 -3.15 -20.20 -5.47
C LEU A 5 -2.20 -21.27 -4.94
N LEU A 6 -1.58 -22.04 -5.84
CA LEU A 6 -0.66 -23.13 -5.48
C LEU A 6 0.60 -22.63 -4.75
N GLY A 7 0.98 -21.38 -5.03
CA GLY A 7 1.99 -20.62 -4.32
C GLY A 7 1.67 -19.14 -4.40
N THR A 8 2.17 -18.36 -3.45
CA THR A 8 1.92 -16.90 -3.35
C THR A 8 3.20 -16.09 -3.12
N GLY A 9 4.35 -16.75 -3.03
CA GLY A 9 5.65 -16.12 -2.83
C GLY A 9 6.26 -15.60 -4.13
N ALA A 10 7.29 -14.77 -4.00
CA ALA A 10 8.12 -14.35 -5.13
C ALA A 10 8.75 -15.54 -5.89
N PRO A 11 9.40 -15.34 -7.04
CA PRO A 11 9.94 -16.46 -7.85
C PRO A 11 10.88 -17.43 -7.12
N ALA A 12 11.57 -16.96 -6.07
CA ALA A 12 12.43 -17.78 -5.21
C ALA A 12 11.69 -18.45 -4.04
N GLY A 13 10.40 -18.15 -3.85
CA GLY A 13 9.64 -18.45 -2.64
C GLY A 13 10.02 -17.56 -1.46
N LEU A 14 9.35 -17.79 -0.33
CA LEU A 14 9.62 -17.18 0.97
C LEU A 14 9.55 -18.31 2.02
N PRO A 15 10.63 -18.63 2.74
CA PRO A 15 11.90 -17.93 2.78
C PRO A 15 12.73 -18.18 1.51
N ARG A 16 13.57 -17.21 1.14
CA ARG A 16 14.60 -17.44 0.12
C ARG A 16 15.64 -18.44 0.67
N PRO A 17 15.97 -19.53 -0.05
CA PRO A 17 16.81 -20.62 0.48
C PRO A 17 18.21 -20.21 0.97
N ASP A 18 18.80 -19.19 0.37
CA ASP A 18 20.16 -18.71 0.62
C ASP A 18 20.22 -17.39 1.41
N CYS A 19 19.08 -16.92 1.93
CA CYS A 19 19.00 -15.62 2.58
C CYS A 19 18.90 -15.74 4.12
N PRO A 20 19.89 -15.21 4.87
CA PRO A 20 19.89 -15.26 6.34
C PRO A 20 19.11 -14.11 7.00
N CYS A 21 18.32 -13.34 6.25
CA CYS A 21 17.64 -12.16 6.80
C CYS A 21 16.53 -12.54 7.81
N ALA A 22 16.15 -11.60 8.67
CA ALA A 22 15.13 -11.82 9.70
C ALA A 22 13.75 -12.19 9.13
N ALA A 23 13.37 -11.65 7.97
CA ALA A 23 12.11 -11.99 7.32
C ALA A 23 12.10 -13.46 6.86
N CYS A 24 13.18 -13.93 6.23
CA CYS A 24 13.33 -15.35 5.88
C CYS A 24 13.38 -16.25 7.12
N ALA A 25 14.09 -15.84 8.17
CA ALA A 25 14.19 -16.62 9.39
C ALA A 25 12.83 -16.81 10.11
N THR A 26 11.88 -15.89 9.88
CA THR A 26 10.54 -15.91 10.49
C THR A 26 9.45 -16.43 9.56
N ALA A 27 9.70 -16.50 8.25
CA ALA A 27 8.77 -17.07 7.27
C ALA A 27 8.84 -18.59 7.24
N LEU A 28 8.34 -19.24 8.29
CA LEU A 28 8.34 -20.70 8.43
C LEU A 28 6.91 -21.21 8.68
N GLY A 29 6.70 -22.52 8.47
CA GLY A 29 5.41 -23.15 8.71
C GLY A 29 4.30 -22.53 7.85
N ALA A 30 3.26 -21.99 8.48
CA ALA A 30 2.12 -21.39 7.79
C ALA A 30 2.45 -20.06 7.07
N ASP A 31 3.56 -19.42 7.44
CA ASP A 31 4.02 -18.18 6.82
C ASP A 31 4.99 -18.42 5.64
N ALA A 32 5.39 -19.67 5.40
CA ALA A 32 6.18 -20.05 4.24
C ALA A 32 5.30 -20.03 2.98
N ARG A 33 5.87 -19.57 1.86
CA ARG A 33 5.23 -19.41 0.57
C ARG A 33 6.09 -20.01 -0.54
N ALA A 34 5.54 -20.96 -1.27
CA ALA A 34 6.07 -21.43 -2.54
C ALA A 34 6.01 -20.33 -3.60
N ALA A 35 6.86 -20.44 -4.61
CA ALA A 35 6.87 -19.51 -5.73
C ALA A 35 5.50 -19.51 -6.44
N THR A 36 5.02 -18.31 -6.78
CA THR A 36 3.66 -18.10 -7.27
C THR A 36 3.32 -18.97 -8.49
N ALA A 37 2.23 -19.72 -8.38
CA ALA A 37 1.61 -20.47 -9.45
C ALA A 37 0.10 -20.53 -9.20
N VAL A 38 -0.70 -20.31 -10.24
CA VAL A 38 -2.16 -20.12 -10.12
C VAL A 38 -2.89 -21.06 -11.05
N LEU A 39 -3.76 -21.90 -10.48
CA LEU A 39 -4.61 -22.82 -11.22
C LEU A 39 -6.02 -22.25 -11.33
N VAL A 40 -6.49 -22.03 -12.56
CA VAL A 40 -7.82 -21.47 -12.86
C VAL A 40 -8.71 -22.57 -13.42
N ASP A 41 -9.83 -22.83 -12.75
CA ASP A 41 -10.84 -23.86 -13.07
C ASP A 41 -10.23 -25.24 -13.39
N GLY A 42 -9.06 -25.56 -12.82
CA GLY A 42 -8.32 -26.81 -13.10
C GLY A 42 -7.79 -26.95 -14.53
N THR A 43 -7.90 -25.91 -15.38
CA THR A 43 -7.67 -26.02 -16.83
C THR A 43 -6.60 -25.08 -17.36
N LEU A 44 -6.40 -23.92 -16.72
CA LEU A 44 -5.36 -22.95 -17.06
C LEU A 44 -4.40 -22.82 -15.88
N LEU A 45 -3.11 -23.00 -16.15
CA LEU A 45 -2.05 -22.78 -15.17
C LEU A 45 -1.29 -21.50 -15.54
N LEU A 46 -1.32 -20.50 -14.66
CA LEU A 46 -0.52 -19.28 -14.77
C LEU A 46 0.73 -19.42 -13.91
N ASP A 47 1.88 -19.31 -14.57
CA ASP A 47 3.21 -19.64 -14.10
C ASP A 47 3.39 -21.11 -13.67
N LEU A 48 4.51 -21.69 -14.08
CA LEU A 48 4.92 -23.03 -13.69
C LEU A 48 6.20 -22.93 -12.86
N THR A 49 6.09 -23.11 -11.56
CA THR A 49 7.23 -23.00 -10.63
C THR A 49 7.66 -24.38 -10.12
N PRO A 50 8.90 -24.51 -9.61
CA PRO A 50 9.34 -25.77 -9.01
C PRO A 50 8.37 -26.24 -7.93
N GLY A 51 7.92 -27.50 -8.04
CA GLY A 51 6.99 -28.10 -7.08
C GLY A 51 5.50 -27.81 -7.32
N ALA A 52 5.12 -27.11 -8.41
CA ALA A 52 3.71 -26.79 -8.71
C ALA A 52 2.80 -28.03 -8.74
N ALA A 53 3.27 -29.18 -9.25
CA ALA A 53 2.50 -30.43 -9.24
C ALA A 53 2.22 -30.96 -7.83
N PHE A 54 3.21 -30.89 -6.94
CA PHE A 54 3.04 -31.29 -5.55
C PHE A 54 2.17 -30.30 -4.78
N ALA A 55 2.33 -29.00 -5.05
CA ALA A 55 1.48 -27.94 -4.49
C ALA A 55 0.01 -28.14 -4.88
N ALA A 56 -0.26 -28.45 -6.15
CA ALA A 56 -1.60 -28.81 -6.62
C ALA A 56 -2.17 -30.01 -5.87
N ALA A 57 -1.40 -31.10 -5.73
CA ALA A 57 -1.84 -32.28 -5.00
C ALA A 57 -2.15 -31.98 -3.53
N ARG A 58 -1.33 -31.17 -2.84
CA ARG A 58 -1.61 -30.72 -1.45
C ARG A 58 -2.87 -29.87 -1.35
N ALA A 59 -3.16 -29.06 -2.37
CA ALA A 59 -4.39 -28.28 -2.48
C ALA A 59 -5.60 -29.11 -2.93
N GLY A 60 -5.46 -30.44 -3.12
CA GLY A 60 -6.55 -31.32 -3.53
C GLY A 60 -6.84 -31.34 -5.04
N HIS A 61 -5.93 -30.81 -5.86
CA HIS A 61 -6.09 -30.74 -7.31
C HIS A 61 -5.09 -31.64 -8.07
N SER A 62 -5.54 -32.19 -9.20
CA SER A 62 -4.68 -32.85 -10.19
C SER A 62 -4.39 -31.91 -11.35
N LEU A 63 -3.15 -31.92 -11.86
CA LEU A 63 -2.77 -31.14 -13.04
C LEU A 63 -3.11 -31.82 -14.38
N ALA A 64 -3.67 -33.04 -14.36
CA ALA A 64 -4.01 -33.77 -15.59
C ALA A 64 -5.11 -33.07 -16.44
N GLY A 65 -5.90 -32.21 -15.80
CA GLY A 65 -6.94 -31.39 -16.45
C GLY A 65 -6.40 -30.15 -17.16
N VAL A 66 -5.15 -29.74 -16.90
CA VAL A 66 -4.57 -28.53 -17.47
C VAL A 66 -4.45 -28.65 -18.98
N ARG A 67 -4.97 -27.66 -19.69
CA ARG A 67 -4.97 -27.56 -21.16
C ARG A 67 -4.09 -26.43 -21.67
N GLN A 68 -3.77 -25.46 -20.81
CA GLN A 68 -2.87 -24.38 -21.14
C GLN A 68 -1.97 -24.03 -19.95
N VAL A 69 -0.68 -23.82 -20.23
CA VAL A 69 0.28 -23.26 -19.27
C VAL A 69 0.80 -21.93 -19.84
N LEU A 70 0.67 -20.84 -19.09
CA LEU A 70 1.12 -19.51 -19.50
C LEU A 70 2.11 -18.94 -18.50
N LEU A 71 3.23 -18.43 -18.97
CA LEU A 71 4.27 -17.82 -18.14
C LEU A 71 4.12 -16.30 -18.16
N SER A 72 4.04 -15.66 -17.01
CA SER A 72 3.97 -14.20 -16.89
C SER A 72 5.33 -13.55 -17.04
N HIS A 73 6.41 -14.26 -16.74
CA HIS A 73 7.76 -13.70 -16.68
C HIS A 73 8.79 -14.78 -17.02
N PRO A 74 10.01 -14.40 -17.44
CA PRO A 74 11.09 -15.38 -17.57
C PRO A 74 11.37 -15.95 -16.21
N HIS A 75 11.34 -17.27 -16.07
CA HIS A 75 11.70 -17.92 -14.81
C HIS A 75 13.12 -17.50 -14.43
N ARG A 76 13.21 -16.62 -13.42
CA ARG A 76 14.43 -16.29 -12.69
C ARG A 76 14.40 -17.13 -11.41
N GLY A 77 14.64 -18.43 -11.56
CA GLY A 77 14.55 -19.41 -10.49
C GLY A 77 15.23 -20.72 -10.86
N PRO A 78 15.14 -21.76 -10.02
CA PRO A 78 15.65 -23.09 -10.34
C PRO A 78 15.03 -23.61 -11.64
N VAL A 79 15.77 -24.49 -12.34
CA VAL A 79 15.25 -25.14 -13.55
C VAL A 79 13.93 -25.83 -13.21
N VAL A 80 12.90 -25.50 -13.98
CA VAL A 80 11.57 -26.08 -13.84
C VAL A 80 11.48 -27.27 -14.78
N GLU A 81 11.47 -28.49 -14.24
CA GLU A 81 11.02 -29.63 -15.02
C GLU A 81 9.52 -29.50 -15.28
N VAL A 82 9.12 -29.60 -16.54
CA VAL A 82 7.70 -29.61 -16.92
C VAL A 82 7.16 -31.02 -16.64
N PRO A 83 6.21 -31.20 -15.71
CA PRO A 83 5.58 -32.51 -15.46
C PRO A 83 5.10 -33.18 -16.76
N ALA A 84 5.32 -34.49 -16.86
CA ALA A 84 4.84 -35.28 -17.98
C ALA A 84 3.32 -35.14 -18.14
N GLY A 85 2.87 -34.87 -19.37
CA GLY A 85 1.45 -34.67 -19.70
C GLY A 85 0.95 -33.24 -19.58
N LEU A 86 1.74 -32.30 -19.04
CA LEU A 86 1.41 -30.88 -19.14
C LEU A 86 1.69 -30.34 -20.55
N PRO A 87 0.85 -29.42 -21.05
CA PRO A 87 1.14 -28.65 -22.25
C PRO A 87 2.46 -27.89 -22.11
N GLN A 88 3.13 -27.64 -23.24
CA GLN A 88 4.33 -26.82 -23.23
C GLN A 88 4.00 -25.40 -22.70
N PRO A 89 4.77 -24.89 -21.72
CA PRO A 89 4.60 -23.52 -21.25
C PRO A 89 4.86 -22.52 -22.38
N GLY A 90 3.95 -21.56 -22.52
CA GLY A 90 4.05 -20.50 -23.53
C GLY A 90 3.81 -19.12 -22.94
N ARG A 91 3.87 -18.10 -23.78
CA ARG A 91 3.36 -16.76 -23.46
C ARG A 91 2.45 -16.27 -24.56
N VAL A 92 1.45 -15.49 -24.17
CA VAL A 92 0.63 -14.76 -25.13
C VAL A 92 1.36 -13.45 -25.46
N PRO A 93 1.63 -13.14 -26.73
CA PRO A 93 2.23 -11.86 -27.11
C PRO A 93 1.36 -10.68 -26.68
N ASP A 94 1.98 -9.56 -26.33
CA ASP A 94 1.26 -8.38 -25.84
C ASP A 94 0.12 -7.94 -26.77
N GLY A 95 -1.03 -7.59 -26.17
CA GLY A 95 -2.23 -7.17 -26.89
C GLY A 95 -2.98 -8.29 -27.63
N ARG A 96 -2.48 -9.53 -27.63
CA ARG A 96 -3.19 -10.69 -28.18
C ARG A 96 -4.11 -11.32 -27.14
N GLU A 97 -5.15 -11.97 -27.65
CA GLU A 97 -6.08 -12.78 -26.87
C GLU A 97 -6.00 -14.24 -27.32
N LEU A 98 -6.02 -15.15 -26.34
CA LEU A 98 -6.09 -16.59 -26.53
C LEU A 98 -7.45 -17.08 -26.02
N ALA A 99 -8.25 -17.65 -26.89
CA ALA A 99 -9.48 -18.35 -26.51
C ALA A 99 -9.18 -19.83 -26.24
N LEU A 100 -9.58 -20.33 -25.08
CA LEU A 100 -9.43 -21.73 -24.70
C LEU A 100 -10.72 -22.50 -24.98
N LEU A 101 -10.59 -23.80 -25.29
CA LEU A 101 -11.74 -24.70 -25.51
C LEU A 101 -12.67 -24.80 -24.29
N THR A 102 -12.17 -24.44 -23.10
CA THR A 102 -12.92 -24.41 -21.84
C THR A 102 -13.80 -23.16 -21.68
N GLY A 103 -13.88 -22.30 -22.71
CA GLY A 103 -14.66 -21.06 -22.70
C GLY A 103 -13.95 -19.85 -22.08
N HIS A 104 -12.74 -20.04 -21.56
CA HIS A 104 -11.91 -18.96 -21.03
C HIS A 104 -11.30 -18.13 -22.17
N ARG A 105 -11.15 -16.82 -21.93
CA ARG A 105 -10.38 -15.92 -22.80
C ARG A 105 -9.24 -15.30 -22.00
N VAL A 106 -8.02 -15.40 -22.49
CA VAL A 106 -6.83 -14.86 -21.83
C VAL A 106 -6.19 -13.81 -22.71
N ARG A 107 -6.22 -12.56 -22.25
CA ARG A 107 -5.62 -11.43 -22.96
C ARG A 107 -4.31 -11.01 -22.29
N ALA A 108 -3.26 -10.85 -23.08
CA ALA A 108 -1.99 -10.32 -22.63
C ALA A 108 -2.11 -8.81 -22.35
N VAL A 109 -1.68 -8.39 -21.16
CA VAL A 109 -1.61 -7.01 -20.71
C VAL A 109 -0.14 -6.59 -20.74
N ALA A 110 0.17 -5.55 -21.52
CA ALA A 110 1.51 -5.00 -21.63
C ALA A 110 1.96 -4.39 -20.30
N MET A 111 3.21 -4.64 -19.91
CA MET A 111 3.78 -4.20 -18.62
C MET A 111 4.83 -3.10 -18.83
N ASP A 112 5.11 -2.33 -17.77
CA ASP A 112 6.18 -1.31 -17.74
C ASP A 112 7.59 -1.88 -17.52
N GLY A 113 7.70 -3.21 -17.45
CA GLY A 113 8.92 -3.94 -17.21
C GLY A 113 8.87 -5.35 -17.83
N PRO A 114 9.89 -6.18 -17.57
CA PRO A 114 9.97 -7.51 -18.16
C PRO A 114 8.85 -8.42 -17.63
N GLY A 115 7.95 -8.83 -18.52
CA GLY A 115 6.85 -9.74 -18.20
C GLY A 115 5.58 -9.40 -18.96
N THR A 116 4.54 -10.18 -18.73
CA THR A 116 3.23 -10.08 -19.35
C THR A 116 2.20 -10.34 -18.27
N GLY A 117 1.26 -9.41 -18.07
CA GLY A 117 0.08 -9.66 -17.25
C GLY A 117 -0.96 -10.43 -18.04
N TYR A 118 -1.81 -11.18 -17.35
CA TYR A 118 -2.88 -11.94 -17.96
C TYR A 118 -4.24 -11.50 -17.41
N ALA A 119 -5.07 -10.95 -18.29
CA ALA A 119 -6.48 -10.71 -18.02
C ALA A 119 -7.26 -11.95 -18.47
N VAL A 120 -7.77 -12.71 -17.51
CA VAL A 120 -8.56 -13.93 -17.73
C VAL A 120 -10.04 -13.61 -17.58
N THR A 121 -10.82 -13.90 -18.62
CA THR A 121 -12.28 -13.87 -18.56
C THR A 121 -12.79 -15.30 -18.54
N GLY A 122 -13.49 -15.66 -17.47
CA GLY A 122 -14.14 -16.96 -17.32
C GLY A 122 -15.35 -17.12 -18.24
N PRO A 123 -15.87 -18.35 -18.40
CA PRO A 123 -17.00 -18.65 -19.29
C PRO A 123 -18.29 -17.90 -18.91
N ASN A 124 -18.47 -17.57 -17.62
CA ASN A 124 -19.62 -16.82 -17.11
C ASN A 124 -19.34 -15.30 -17.01
N GLY A 125 -18.27 -14.80 -17.63
CA GLY A 125 -17.94 -13.38 -17.68
C GLY A 125 -17.14 -12.82 -16.51
N GLN A 126 -16.83 -13.63 -15.48
CA GLN A 126 -15.97 -13.18 -14.37
C GLN A 126 -14.56 -12.82 -14.85
N ARG A 127 -13.93 -11.84 -14.22
CA ARG A 127 -12.67 -11.25 -14.69
C ARG A 127 -11.61 -11.27 -13.61
N LEU A 128 -10.52 -11.97 -13.90
CA LEU A 128 -9.29 -12.02 -13.11
C LEU A 128 -8.20 -11.23 -13.85
N LEU A 129 -7.45 -10.41 -13.13
CA LEU A 129 -6.16 -9.88 -13.60
C LEU A 129 -5.03 -10.50 -12.77
N TYR A 130 -4.08 -11.12 -13.45
CA TYR A 130 -2.84 -11.62 -12.85
C TYR A 130 -1.66 -10.80 -13.36
N LEU A 131 -0.89 -10.19 -12.46
CA LEU A 131 0.29 -9.40 -12.79
C LEU A 131 1.58 -10.17 -12.45
N PRO A 132 2.64 -10.03 -13.26
CA PRO A 132 3.95 -10.61 -12.96
C PRO A 132 4.59 -9.92 -11.74
N PRO A 133 5.58 -10.58 -11.08
CA PRO A 133 6.30 -9.98 -9.96
C PRO A 133 6.99 -8.70 -10.41
N GLY A 134 6.89 -7.64 -9.61
CA GLY A 134 7.58 -6.40 -9.93
C GLY A 134 7.07 -5.68 -11.19
N GLY A 135 5.91 -6.03 -11.77
CA GLY A 135 5.39 -5.40 -12.99
C GLY A 135 4.12 -4.57 -12.73
N ALA A 136 4.01 -3.41 -13.38
CA ALA A 136 2.75 -2.67 -13.45
C ALA A 136 2.23 -2.59 -14.90
N PRO A 137 0.91 -2.53 -15.11
CA PRO A 137 0.36 -2.38 -16.45
C PRO A 137 0.81 -1.07 -17.14
N ALA A 138 1.14 -1.18 -18.41
CA ALA A 138 1.47 -0.08 -19.31
C ALA A 138 0.34 0.17 -20.31
N GLY A 139 0.14 1.42 -20.71
CA GLY A 139 -0.83 1.78 -21.74
C GLY A 139 -2.29 1.52 -21.37
N LEU A 140 -2.64 1.58 -20.08
CA LEU A 140 -4.04 1.48 -19.66
C LEU A 140 -4.81 2.73 -20.13
N GLU A 141 -5.81 2.54 -20.99
CA GLU A 141 -6.72 3.60 -21.41
C GLU A 141 -7.95 3.69 -20.49
N HIS A 142 -8.48 4.91 -20.29
CA HIS A 142 -9.67 5.19 -19.48
C HIS A 142 -10.99 4.77 -20.17
N ASN A 143 -10.93 3.88 -21.16
CA ASN A 143 -12.04 3.55 -22.07
C ASN A 143 -13.07 2.60 -21.43
N GLY A 144 -13.77 3.09 -20.41
CA GLY A 144 -14.90 2.38 -19.80
C GLY A 144 -14.56 0.96 -19.35
N ALA A 145 -13.32 0.76 -18.88
CA ALA A 145 -12.82 -0.55 -18.49
C ALA A 145 -13.76 -1.12 -17.44
N VAL A 146 -14.50 -2.19 -17.80
CA VAL A 146 -15.24 -2.97 -16.82
C VAL A 146 -14.20 -3.42 -15.77
N GLY A 147 -14.52 -3.25 -14.48
CA GLY A 147 -13.62 -3.62 -13.39
C GLY A 147 -13.23 -5.09 -13.43
N TYR A 148 -12.13 -5.44 -12.79
CA TYR A 148 -11.81 -6.83 -12.46
C TYR A 148 -12.53 -7.22 -11.17
N ASP A 149 -12.98 -8.46 -11.11
CA ASP A 149 -13.57 -9.03 -9.90
C ASP A 149 -12.47 -9.48 -8.92
N LEU A 150 -11.35 -9.98 -9.46
CA LEU A 150 -10.16 -10.38 -8.69
C LEU A 150 -8.90 -9.83 -9.36
N VAL A 151 -8.00 -9.26 -8.55
CA VAL A 151 -6.65 -8.88 -8.96
C VAL A 151 -5.62 -9.59 -8.11
N LEU A 152 -4.71 -10.29 -8.76
CA LEU A 152 -3.53 -10.92 -8.17
C LEU A 152 -2.30 -10.10 -8.57
N ALA A 153 -1.67 -9.43 -7.60
CA ALA A 153 -0.55 -8.53 -7.88
C ALA A 153 0.49 -8.49 -6.74
N ASP A 154 1.68 -8.02 -7.08
CA ASP A 154 2.71 -7.64 -6.11
C ASP A 154 2.37 -6.29 -5.46
N VAL A 155 1.47 -6.30 -4.48
CA VAL A 155 0.95 -5.08 -3.85
C VAL A 155 2.02 -4.36 -3.02
N VAL A 156 2.95 -5.12 -2.42
CA VAL A 156 3.95 -4.57 -1.51
C VAL A 156 5.18 -4.06 -2.27
N GLY A 157 5.63 -4.79 -3.29
CA GLY A 157 6.77 -4.40 -4.12
C GLY A 157 6.40 -3.40 -5.22
N ARG A 158 5.15 -3.39 -5.69
CA ARG A 158 4.64 -2.50 -6.75
C ARG A 158 3.27 -1.89 -6.41
N PRO A 159 3.14 -1.11 -5.33
CA PRO A 159 1.88 -0.43 -5.00
C PRO A 159 1.39 0.51 -6.11
N ASP A 160 2.29 1.06 -6.92
CA ASP A 160 1.98 1.90 -8.08
C ASP A 160 1.16 1.16 -9.15
N ALA A 161 1.28 -0.17 -9.26
CA ALA A 161 0.46 -0.97 -10.16
C ALA A 161 -1.02 -0.87 -9.78
N LEU A 162 -1.32 -0.92 -8.48
CA LEU A 162 -2.67 -0.78 -7.96
C LEU A 162 -3.19 0.65 -8.13
N ALA A 163 -2.35 1.66 -7.93
CA ALA A 163 -2.68 3.06 -8.20
C ALA A 163 -3.08 3.29 -9.67
N LYS A 164 -2.29 2.75 -10.62
CA LYS A 164 -2.59 2.83 -12.06
C LYS A 164 -3.92 2.16 -12.42
N LEU A 165 -4.19 0.98 -11.85
CA LEU A 165 -5.45 0.27 -12.08
C LEU A 165 -6.66 1.03 -11.54
N ARG A 166 -6.55 1.64 -10.35
CA ARG A 166 -7.58 2.49 -9.77
C ARG A 166 -7.83 3.74 -10.61
N ALA A 167 -6.79 4.35 -11.16
CA ALA A 167 -6.88 5.56 -11.97
C ALA A 167 -7.78 5.37 -13.22
N VAL A 168 -7.82 4.15 -13.77
CA VAL A 168 -8.63 3.80 -14.94
C VAL A 168 -9.93 3.05 -14.58
N GLY A 169 -10.26 2.95 -13.29
CA GLY A 169 -11.47 2.25 -12.81
C GLY A 169 -11.42 0.73 -12.93
N ALA A 170 -10.26 0.13 -13.23
CA ALA A 170 -10.12 -1.32 -13.35
C ALA A 170 -10.12 -2.04 -11.99
N VAL A 171 -9.82 -1.31 -10.91
CA VAL A 171 -9.95 -1.76 -9.52
C VAL A 171 -10.84 -0.77 -8.80
N GLY A 172 -11.92 -1.28 -8.19
CA GLY A 172 -12.87 -0.49 -7.40
C GLY A 172 -13.19 -1.13 -6.05
N PRO A 173 -14.21 -0.61 -5.33
CA PRO A 173 -14.59 -1.09 -4.00
C PRO A 173 -15.05 -2.55 -3.94
N THR A 174 -15.46 -3.12 -5.07
CA THR A 174 -15.93 -4.52 -5.17
C THR A 174 -14.88 -5.47 -5.72
N THR A 175 -13.69 -4.97 -6.06
CA THR A 175 -12.60 -5.79 -6.58
C THR A 175 -11.86 -6.43 -5.40
N ASP A 176 -11.80 -7.75 -5.36
CA ASP A 176 -10.91 -8.45 -4.42
C ASP A 176 -9.47 -8.31 -4.90
N VAL A 177 -8.58 -7.84 -4.02
CA VAL A 177 -7.17 -7.65 -4.32
C VAL A 177 -6.35 -8.56 -3.42
N VAL A 178 -5.77 -9.60 -4.01
CA VAL A 178 -4.94 -10.58 -3.30
C VAL A 178 -3.48 -10.40 -3.68
N ALA A 179 -2.65 -10.19 -2.66
CA ALA A 179 -1.22 -10.06 -2.82
C ALA A 179 -0.59 -11.42 -3.12
N VAL A 180 0.16 -11.46 -4.21
CA VAL A 180 1.02 -12.57 -4.63
C VAL A 180 2.43 -12.02 -4.88
N HIS A 181 3.38 -12.89 -5.19
CA HIS A 181 4.81 -12.53 -5.31
C HIS A 181 5.40 -11.95 -4.01
N LEU A 182 4.88 -12.38 -2.86
CA LEU A 182 5.33 -11.92 -1.55
C LEU A 182 6.76 -12.38 -1.28
N ASP A 183 7.64 -11.42 -0.96
CA ASP A 183 9.07 -11.66 -0.73
C ASP A 183 9.52 -11.15 0.65
N HIS A 184 10.80 -11.34 0.94
CA HIS A 184 11.42 -11.05 2.21
C HIS A 184 11.61 -9.54 2.52
N ASP A 185 11.14 -8.66 1.64
CA ASP A 185 11.13 -7.20 1.85
C ASP A 185 10.19 -6.78 3.00
N VAL A 186 9.19 -7.63 3.30
CA VAL A 186 8.26 -7.44 4.41
C VAL A 186 8.15 -8.73 5.21
N PRO A 187 8.45 -8.69 6.52
CA PRO A 187 8.23 -9.83 7.39
C PRO A 187 6.77 -10.32 7.31
N PRO A 188 6.54 -11.65 7.34
CA PRO A 188 5.19 -12.19 7.33
C PRO A 188 4.42 -11.83 8.62
N GLY A 189 3.15 -12.21 8.67
CA GLY A 189 2.32 -11.99 9.85
C GLY A 189 1.72 -10.57 9.95
N PRO A 190 1.73 -9.94 11.14
CA PRO A 190 0.99 -8.69 11.38
C PRO A 190 1.44 -7.50 10.52
N GLU A 191 2.74 -7.37 10.26
CA GLU A 191 3.29 -6.29 9.45
C GLU A 191 2.76 -6.34 8.01
N LEU A 192 2.87 -7.51 7.38
CA LEU A 192 2.34 -7.74 6.04
C LEU A 192 0.83 -7.46 5.98
N ARG A 193 0.06 -8.03 6.91
CA ARG A 193 -1.40 -7.82 6.95
C ARG A 193 -1.77 -6.35 7.07
N ARG A 194 -1.07 -5.57 7.90
CA ARG A 194 -1.31 -4.12 8.04
C ARG A 194 -1.03 -3.37 6.74
N ARG A 195 0.10 -3.64 6.08
CA ARG A 195 0.46 -2.97 4.83
C ARG A 195 -0.53 -3.27 3.71
N LEU A 196 -0.96 -4.52 3.60
CA LEU A 196 -1.97 -4.93 2.62
C LEU A 196 -3.32 -4.28 2.91
N ALA A 197 -3.77 -4.27 4.16
CA ALA A 197 -5.03 -3.63 4.55
C ALA A 197 -5.03 -2.12 4.23
N ALA A 198 -3.91 -1.41 4.44
CA ALA A 198 -3.78 0.01 4.07
C ALA A 198 -3.91 0.23 2.55
N ALA A 199 -3.58 -0.77 1.73
CA ALA A 199 -3.76 -0.75 0.30
C ALA A 199 -5.12 -1.31 -0.15
N GLY A 200 -6.02 -1.73 0.76
CA GLY A 200 -7.27 -2.41 0.41
C GLY A 200 -7.05 -3.78 -0.22
N ALA A 201 -6.01 -4.49 0.21
CA ALA A 201 -5.63 -5.81 -0.26
C ALA A 201 -5.49 -6.78 0.91
N ARG A 202 -5.41 -8.08 0.59
CA ARG A 202 -5.18 -9.16 1.58
C ARG A 202 -4.17 -10.17 1.06
N ALA A 203 -3.67 -11.02 1.94
CA ALA A 203 -2.90 -12.21 1.57
C ALA A 203 -3.64 -13.45 2.03
N VAL A 204 -3.49 -14.53 1.28
CA VAL A 204 -4.03 -15.86 1.62
C VAL A 204 -2.88 -16.86 1.71
N PRO A 205 -3.06 -18.00 2.42
CA PRO A 205 -2.06 -19.05 2.43
C PRO A 205 -1.97 -19.76 1.08
N ASP A 206 -0.85 -20.42 0.82
CA ASP A 206 -0.71 -21.31 -0.32
C ASP A 206 -1.74 -22.45 -0.25
N GLY A 207 -2.25 -22.85 -1.42
CA GLY A 207 -3.31 -23.84 -1.58
C GLY A 207 -4.72 -23.27 -1.37
N ALA A 208 -4.88 -21.99 -1.05
CA ALA A 208 -6.19 -21.36 -0.95
C ALA A 208 -6.89 -21.32 -2.31
N THR A 209 -8.18 -21.64 -2.31
CA THR A 209 -9.07 -21.57 -3.47
C THR A 209 -10.03 -20.40 -3.32
N LEU A 210 -10.00 -19.49 -4.29
CA LEU A 210 -10.82 -18.29 -4.34
C LEU A 210 -11.92 -18.43 -5.39
N THR A 211 -13.12 -17.91 -5.09
CA THR A 211 -14.21 -17.86 -6.09
C THR A 211 -14.35 -16.44 -6.63
N VAL A 212 -14.02 -16.25 -7.90
CA VAL A 212 -14.05 -14.93 -8.53
C VAL A 212 -15.50 -14.47 -8.73
N GLY A 213 -15.77 -13.22 -8.34
CA GLY A 213 -17.10 -12.60 -8.41
C GLY A 213 -17.97 -12.84 -7.17
N VAL A 214 -17.45 -13.53 -6.14
CA VAL A 214 -18.08 -13.55 -4.81
C VAL A 214 -17.49 -12.41 -4.00
N TYR A 215 -18.35 -11.58 -3.40
CA TYR A 215 -17.92 -10.50 -2.53
C TYR A 215 -17.40 -11.09 -1.21
N GLU A 216 -16.12 -10.91 -0.94
CA GLU A 216 -15.56 -11.08 0.41
C GLU A 216 -15.41 -9.70 1.05
N ASP A 217 -15.66 -9.59 2.36
CA ASP A 217 -15.40 -8.35 3.11
C ASP A 217 -13.90 -8.02 3.03
N VAL A 218 -13.53 -7.11 2.14
CA VAL A 218 -12.20 -6.53 2.07
C VAL A 218 -12.10 -5.48 3.20
N PRO A 219 -10.98 -5.38 3.92
CA PRO A 219 -10.82 -4.35 4.94
C PRO A 219 -11.03 -2.95 4.36
N ASP A 220 -11.95 -2.18 4.94
CA ASP A 220 -12.12 -0.77 4.60
C ASP A 220 -10.83 -0.01 4.88
N VAL A 221 -10.34 0.74 3.88
CA VAL A 221 -9.18 1.60 4.06
C VAL A 221 -9.60 2.78 4.94
N PRO A 222 -8.97 3.01 6.10
CA PRO A 222 -9.38 4.07 7.02
C PRO A 222 -9.24 5.44 6.37
N ARG A 223 -10.28 6.25 6.49
CA ARG A 223 -10.30 7.58 5.89
C ARG A 223 -9.36 8.54 6.58
N ARG A 224 -9.16 8.45 7.90
CA ARG A 224 -8.33 9.37 8.68
C ARG A 224 -7.35 8.58 9.53
N THR A 225 -6.07 8.78 9.24
CA THR A 225 -4.96 8.14 9.95
C THR A 225 -4.02 9.18 10.54
N LEU A 226 -3.70 9.05 11.83
CA LEU A 226 -2.62 9.79 12.47
C LEU A 226 -1.40 8.89 12.68
N VAL A 227 -0.25 9.31 12.17
CA VAL A 227 1.04 8.64 12.29
C VAL A 227 1.95 9.45 13.23
N LEU A 228 2.10 8.94 14.44
CA LEU A 228 2.95 9.50 15.49
C LEU A 228 4.35 8.87 15.45
N GLY A 229 5.34 9.56 16.02
CA GLY A 229 6.64 8.96 16.28
C GLY A 229 7.72 9.97 16.59
N GLY A 230 8.85 9.48 17.11
CA GLY A 230 10.01 10.32 17.37
C GLY A 230 10.65 10.91 16.11
N ALA A 231 11.66 11.76 16.30
CA ALA A 231 12.51 12.19 15.20
C ALA A 231 13.21 10.98 14.56
N ARG A 232 13.26 10.93 13.22
CA ARG A 232 13.89 9.85 12.45
C ARG A 232 13.33 8.44 12.75
N SER A 233 12.11 8.32 13.28
CA SER A 233 11.53 7.02 13.59
C SER A 233 11.00 6.26 12.37
N GLY A 234 10.89 6.90 11.20
CA GLY A 234 10.30 6.32 9.99
C GLY A 234 8.83 6.69 9.75
N LYS A 235 8.23 7.57 10.57
CA LYS A 235 6.81 7.94 10.45
C LYS A 235 6.38 8.51 9.09
N SER A 236 7.22 9.32 8.42
CA SER A 236 6.88 9.82 7.08
C SER A 236 6.85 8.69 6.04
N VAL A 237 7.73 7.69 6.16
CA VAL A 237 7.73 6.51 5.28
C VAL A 237 6.48 5.66 5.51
N GLU A 238 6.08 5.45 6.77
CA GLU A 238 4.82 4.76 7.09
C GLU A 238 3.60 5.52 6.57
N ALA A 239 3.59 6.86 6.66
CA ALA A 239 2.51 7.68 6.13
C ALA A 239 2.44 7.62 4.59
N GLU A 240 3.58 7.63 3.91
CA GLU A 240 3.65 7.56 2.45
C GLU A 240 3.15 6.21 1.94
N ARG A 241 3.61 5.09 2.52
CA ARG A 241 3.18 3.73 2.18
C ARG A 241 1.67 3.52 2.19
N ARG A 242 0.96 4.22 3.07
CA ARG A 242 -0.50 4.14 3.18
C ARG A 242 -1.21 4.73 1.97
N LEU A 243 -0.54 5.59 1.21
CA LEU A 243 -1.12 6.27 0.05
C LEU A 243 -0.46 5.88 -1.28
N GLU A 244 0.61 5.08 -1.28
CA GLU A 244 1.32 4.66 -2.51
C GLU A 244 0.43 3.93 -3.53
N ALA A 245 -0.62 3.26 -3.05
CA ALA A 245 -1.59 2.57 -3.89
C ALA A 245 -2.75 3.46 -4.37
N PHE A 246 -2.74 4.76 -4.07
CA PHE A 246 -3.74 5.71 -4.55
C PHE A 246 -3.25 6.39 -5.84
N PRO A 247 -4.14 6.63 -6.83
CA PRO A 247 -3.78 7.25 -8.11
C PRO A 247 -3.07 8.58 -7.97
N ASP A 248 -3.63 9.44 -7.12
CA ASP A 248 -3.19 10.81 -6.90
C ASP A 248 -3.16 11.09 -5.40
N VAL A 249 -2.22 11.94 -4.97
CA VAL A 249 -2.09 12.39 -3.58
C VAL A 249 -1.66 13.86 -3.58
N LEU A 250 -2.24 14.65 -2.67
CA LEU A 250 -1.73 15.97 -2.34
C LEU A 250 -0.90 15.87 -1.05
N TYR A 251 0.42 15.95 -1.20
CA TYR A 251 1.36 16.05 -0.09
C TYR A 251 1.44 17.50 0.38
N VAL A 252 1.17 17.77 1.65
CA VAL A 252 1.25 19.09 2.27
C VAL A 252 2.45 19.13 3.20
N ALA A 253 3.48 19.85 2.77
CA ALA A 253 4.68 20.10 3.56
C ALA A 253 4.48 21.37 4.40
N THR A 254 4.30 21.22 5.71
CA THR A 254 4.07 22.35 6.62
C THR A 254 5.38 23.00 7.09
N GLY A 255 6.52 22.39 6.79
CA GLY A 255 7.83 22.93 7.16
C GLY A 255 8.38 24.04 6.26
N GLY A 256 7.80 24.22 5.07
CA GLY A 256 8.22 25.22 4.07
C GLY A 256 9.70 25.16 3.67
N SER A 257 10.16 26.18 2.94
CA SER A 257 11.58 26.44 2.67
C SER A 257 12.20 27.27 3.79
N ARG A 258 13.03 26.64 4.64
CA ARG A 258 13.87 27.38 5.59
C ARG A 258 15.03 28.03 4.84
N ASN A 259 14.93 29.33 4.58
CA ASN A 259 15.93 30.08 3.82
C ASN A 259 17.33 29.91 4.44
N GLY A 260 18.28 29.39 3.65
CA GLY A 260 19.69 29.24 4.04
C GLY A 260 20.08 27.92 4.71
N ASP A 261 19.13 27.01 4.99
CA ASP A 261 19.42 25.71 5.60
C ASP A 261 19.63 24.64 4.51
N THR A 262 20.88 24.40 4.15
CA THR A 262 21.26 23.42 3.12
C THR A 262 20.99 21.98 3.56
N GLU A 263 21.03 21.68 4.87
CA GLU A 263 20.66 20.37 5.41
C GLU A 263 19.15 20.15 5.22
N TRP A 264 18.34 21.14 5.55
CA TRP A 264 16.90 21.13 5.31
C TRP A 264 16.55 20.95 3.84
N ALA A 265 17.20 21.71 2.94
CA ALA A 265 17.00 21.60 1.50
C ALA A 265 17.33 20.19 0.98
N SER A 266 18.43 19.60 1.45
CA SER A 266 18.84 18.23 1.10
C SER A 266 17.83 17.20 1.59
N ARG A 267 17.28 17.38 2.79
CA ARG A 267 16.24 16.51 3.35
C ARG A 267 14.93 16.61 2.58
N VAL A 268 14.54 17.81 2.14
CA VAL A 268 13.36 18.02 1.28
C VAL A 268 13.55 17.34 -0.08
N ALA A 269 14.74 17.45 -0.69
CA ALA A 269 15.04 16.79 -1.96
C ALA A 269 14.87 15.26 -1.87
N VAL A 270 15.49 14.62 -0.87
CA VAL A 270 15.33 13.17 -0.64
C VAL A 270 13.87 12.79 -0.39
N HIS A 271 13.10 13.62 0.31
CA HIS A 271 11.67 13.35 0.53
C HIS A 271 10.85 13.49 -0.76
N ARG A 272 11.19 14.41 -1.66
CA ARG A 272 10.50 14.57 -2.94
C ARG A 272 10.85 13.45 -3.92
N GLU A 273 12.12 13.07 -4.02
CA GLU A 273 12.60 12.00 -4.91
C GLU A 273 11.99 10.64 -4.57
N ARG A 274 11.66 10.40 -3.30
CA ARG A 274 11.02 9.16 -2.86
C ARG A 274 9.56 9.02 -3.28
N ARG A 275 8.85 10.13 -3.55
CA ARG A 275 7.40 10.10 -3.79
C ARG A 275 7.10 9.65 -5.22
N PRO A 276 5.96 8.96 -5.45
CA PRO A 276 5.49 8.68 -6.80
C PRO A 276 5.35 9.99 -7.60
N GLY A 277 5.73 9.96 -8.88
CA GLY A 277 5.66 11.14 -9.75
C GLY A 277 4.26 11.71 -9.97
N SER A 278 3.20 10.94 -9.68
CA SER A 278 1.81 11.42 -9.71
C SER A 278 1.45 12.32 -8.52
N TRP A 279 2.26 12.34 -7.46
CA TRP A 279 1.96 13.10 -6.27
C TRP A 279 2.24 14.59 -6.48
N ARG A 280 1.31 15.44 -6.04
CA ARG A 280 1.48 16.89 -6.03
C ARG A 280 1.91 17.34 -4.64
N THR A 281 2.78 18.34 -4.57
CA THR A 281 3.22 18.93 -3.30
C THR A 281 2.71 20.35 -3.16
N ALA A 282 2.14 20.69 -2.00
CA ALA A 282 1.84 22.05 -1.57
C ALA A 282 2.64 22.38 -0.31
N GLU A 283 3.29 23.55 -0.28
CA GLU A 283 4.03 24.03 0.90
C GLU A 283 3.18 25.08 1.60
N THR A 284 2.50 24.68 2.67
CA THR A 284 1.59 25.58 3.40
C THR A 284 1.23 25.05 4.78
N CYS A 285 0.99 25.97 5.71
CA CYS A 285 0.36 25.69 7.00
C CYS A 285 -1.16 25.96 6.98
N ASN A 286 -1.71 26.47 5.87
CA ASN A 286 -3.14 26.74 5.74
C ASN A 286 -3.92 25.47 5.36
N LEU A 287 -4.09 24.58 6.35
CA LEU A 287 -4.67 23.24 6.15
C LEU A 287 -6.19 23.23 6.01
N VAL A 288 -6.90 24.15 6.68
CA VAL A 288 -8.38 24.15 6.75
C VAL A 288 -9.04 24.19 5.38
N PRO A 289 -8.66 25.09 4.43
CA PRO A 289 -9.24 25.10 3.09
C PRO A 289 -8.95 23.82 2.30
N LEU A 290 -7.78 23.21 2.50
CA LEU A 290 -7.40 21.96 1.82
C LEU A 290 -8.22 20.76 2.31
N LEU A 291 -8.57 20.75 3.60
CA LEU A 291 -9.41 19.74 4.23
C LEU A 291 -10.89 19.90 3.87
N ALA A 292 -11.36 21.15 3.71
CA ALA A 292 -12.74 21.47 3.36
C ALA A 292 -13.07 21.23 1.88
N ALA A 293 -12.09 21.40 0.99
CA ALA A 293 -12.26 21.11 -0.43
C ALA A 293 -12.33 19.59 -0.70
N ASP A 294 -13.09 19.19 -1.72
CA ASP A 294 -13.00 17.84 -2.28
C ASP A 294 -11.68 17.68 -3.06
N GLY A 295 -11.16 16.46 -3.16
CA GLY A 295 -9.92 16.21 -3.88
C GLY A 295 -9.30 14.83 -3.60
N PRO A 296 -8.07 14.58 -4.10
CA PRO A 296 -7.36 13.32 -3.87
C PRO A 296 -7.04 13.13 -2.38
N PRO A 297 -6.58 11.97 -1.92
CA PRO A 297 -6.00 11.84 -0.58
C PRO A 297 -5.01 12.97 -0.21
N LEU A 298 -5.01 13.35 1.06
CA LEU A 298 -4.18 14.41 1.63
C LEU A 298 -3.17 13.80 2.61
N LEU A 299 -1.87 13.99 2.36
CA LEU A 299 -0.82 13.66 3.31
C LEU A 299 -0.29 14.94 3.95
N ILE A 300 -0.43 15.10 5.27
CA ILE A 300 0.08 16.27 6.01
C ILE A 300 1.38 15.89 6.73
N ASP A 301 2.50 16.51 6.35
CA ASP A 301 3.81 16.31 7.00
C ASP A 301 4.44 17.69 7.35
N CYS A 302 4.36 18.15 8.60
CA CYS A 302 3.76 17.52 9.78
C CYS A 302 2.98 18.50 10.67
N LEU A 303 2.11 17.95 11.52
CA LEU A 303 1.34 18.72 12.51
C LEU A 303 2.24 19.45 13.51
N SER A 304 3.44 18.94 13.78
CA SER A 304 4.40 19.61 14.67
C SER A 304 4.89 20.94 14.12
N LEU A 305 5.18 21.03 12.82
CA LEU A 305 5.58 22.29 12.19
C LEU A 305 4.40 23.22 11.93
N TRP A 306 3.21 22.65 11.66
CA TRP A 306 1.98 23.42 11.67
C TRP A 306 1.73 24.09 13.03
N LEU A 307 1.97 23.37 14.13
CA LEU A 307 1.82 23.94 15.47
C LEU A 307 2.83 25.07 15.72
N THR A 308 4.08 24.92 15.27
CA THR A 308 5.07 26.01 15.34
C THR A 308 4.56 27.28 14.65
N ASP A 309 4.09 27.16 13.41
CA ASP A 309 3.49 28.28 12.65
C ASP A 309 2.25 28.88 13.35
N ALA A 310 1.36 28.03 13.87
CA ALA A 310 0.20 28.48 14.61
C ALA A 310 0.60 29.25 15.89
N MET A 311 1.61 28.77 16.62
CA MET A 311 2.15 29.44 17.80
C MET A 311 2.83 30.77 17.45
N ASP A 312 3.60 30.84 16.36
CA ASP A 312 4.20 32.08 15.86
C ASP A 312 3.12 33.12 15.56
N SER A 313 2.06 32.72 14.86
CA SER A 313 0.99 33.63 14.42
C SER A 313 0.18 34.28 15.55
N VAL A 314 0.19 33.67 16.74
CA VAL A 314 -0.56 34.16 17.92
C VAL A 314 0.34 34.64 19.05
N GLY A 315 1.65 34.77 18.81
CA GLY A 315 2.59 35.23 19.82
C GLY A 315 2.80 34.24 20.98
N ALA A 316 2.52 32.96 20.78
CA ALA A 316 2.49 31.98 21.87
C ALA A 316 3.86 31.64 22.47
N TRP A 317 4.96 32.14 21.89
CA TRP A 317 6.31 31.95 22.44
C TRP A 317 6.64 32.91 23.57
N ASP A 318 5.98 34.08 23.60
CA ASP A 318 6.14 35.08 24.63
C ASP A 318 5.11 34.91 25.75
N ASP A 319 5.52 35.04 27.01
CA ASP A 319 4.66 34.78 28.15
C ASP A 319 3.57 35.86 28.33
N ALA A 320 3.87 37.11 28.00
CA ALA A 320 2.90 38.21 28.10
C ALA A 320 1.85 38.09 27.00
N GLN A 321 2.25 37.82 25.76
CA GLN A 321 1.32 37.62 24.63
C GLN A 321 0.48 36.34 24.80
N TRP A 322 1.05 35.28 25.36
CA TRP A 322 0.31 34.07 25.70
C TRP A 322 -0.83 34.37 26.69
N ALA A 323 -0.54 35.13 27.75
CA ALA A 323 -1.51 35.54 28.75
C ALA A 323 -2.54 36.54 28.20
N ASP A 324 -2.13 37.40 27.27
CA ASP A 324 -2.97 38.40 26.60
C ASP A 324 -3.77 37.81 25.41
N GLY A 325 -4.26 36.58 25.56
CA GLY A 325 -5.18 35.96 24.61
C GLY A 325 -4.56 35.02 23.58
N GLY A 326 -3.23 34.91 23.50
CA GLY A 326 -2.54 33.94 22.63
C GLY A 326 -2.99 32.48 22.87
N GLU A 327 -3.23 32.11 24.14
CA GLU A 327 -3.77 30.79 24.50
C GLU A 327 -5.14 30.52 23.87
N ARG A 328 -6.05 31.49 23.94
CA ARG A 328 -7.41 31.37 23.39
C ARG A 328 -7.36 31.27 21.86
N ALA A 329 -6.52 32.11 21.23
CA ALA A 329 -6.35 32.13 19.78
C ALA A 329 -5.73 30.83 19.25
N LEU A 330 -4.71 30.27 19.92
CA LEU A 330 -4.14 28.98 19.53
C LEU A 330 -5.17 27.85 19.63
N ARG A 331 -5.93 27.81 20.72
CA ARG A 331 -7.00 26.82 20.90
C ARG A 331 -8.08 26.92 19.83
N GLU A 332 -8.40 28.12 19.38
CA GLU A 332 -9.35 28.33 18.28
C GLU A 332 -8.82 27.76 16.97
N ARG A 333 -7.55 28.02 16.61
CA ARG A 333 -6.92 27.42 15.43
C ARG A 333 -6.89 25.88 15.48
N VAL A 334 -6.63 25.29 16.66
CA VAL A 334 -6.67 23.83 16.83
C VAL A 334 -8.09 23.29 16.65
N ARG A 335 -9.11 23.99 17.18
CA ARG A 335 -10.51 23.62 16.97
C ARG A 335 -10.88 23.70 15.48
N GLU A 336 -10.57 24.79 14.80
CA GLU A 336 -10.82 24.94 13.36
C GLU A 336 -10.17 23.82 12.54
N LEU A 337 -8.92 23.46 12.84
CA LEU A 337 -8.23 22.35 12.18
C LEU A 337 -8.95 21.01 12.41
N THR A 338 -9.29 20.70 13.67
CA THR A 338 -9.91 19.42 14.02
C THR A 338 -11.34 19.31 13.49
N ASP A 339 -12.11 20.39 13.49
CA ASP A 339 -13.43 20.44 12.86
C ASP A 339 -13.33 20.26 11.34
N ALA A 340 -12.30 20.82 10.68
CA ALA A 340 -12.06 20.60 9.26
C ALA A 340 -11.68 19.14 8.95
N VAL A 341 -10.89 18.48 9.80
CA VAL A 341 -10.58 17.04 9.68
C VAL A 341 -11.84 16.20 9.86
N ARG A 342 -12.70 16.57 10.83
CA ARG A 342 -13.98 15.90 11.07
C ARG A 342 -14.90 15.96 9.84
N ALA A 343 -14.97 17.14 9.20
CA ALA A 343 -15.84 17.39 8.06
C ALA A 343 -15.27 16.92 6.71
N SER A 344 -13.98 16.62 6.63
CA SER A 344 -13.32 16.27 5.36
C SER A 344 -13.87 14.97 4.76
N ARG A 345 -14.11 15.00 3.45
CA ARG A 345 -14.48 13.81 2.67
C ARG A 345 -13.27 13.11 2.05
N ARG A 346 -12.09 13.71 2.16
CA ARG A 346 -10.84 13.17 1.62
C ARG A 346 -10.32 12.09 2.55
N THR A 347 -9.57 11.14 2.00
CA THR A 347 -8.65 10.34 2.82
C THR A 347 -7.54 11.26 3.34
N VAL A 348 -7.29 11.27 4.64
CA VAL A 348 -6.29 12.11 5.31
C VAL A 348 -5.31 11.23 6.08
N VAL A 349 -4.03 11.40 5.79
CA VAL A 349 -2.93 10.82 6.58
C VAL A 349 -2.09 11.97 7.13
N ALA A 350 -2.04 12.12 8.45
CA ALA A 350 -1.26 13.17 9.10
C ALA A 350 -0.08 12.60 9.87
N VAL A 351 1.07 13.25 9.76
CA VAL A 351 2.29 12.93 10.51
C VAL A 351 2.43 13.92 11.66
N SER A 352 2.76 13.42 12.85
CA SER A 352 3.15 14.28 13.97
C SER A 352 4.28 13.67 14.78
N ASN A 353 5.06 14.51 15.45
CA ASN A 353 6.08 14.07 16.40
C ASN A 353 5.43 13.68 17.73
N GLU A 354 5.97 12.63 18.34
CA GLU A 354 5.80 12.36 19.78
C GLU A 354 7.02 12.93 20.52
N VAL A 355 6.79 13.90 21.42
CA VAL A 355 7.83 14.63 22.17
C VAL A 355 7.60 14.60 23.68
N GLY A 356 6.48 14.04 24.14
CA GLY A 356 6.08 14.01 25.55
C GLY A 356 6.79 12.95 26.38
N SER A 357 7.42 11.95 25.76
CA SER A 357 8.10 10.84 26.45
C SER A 357 9.53 11.14 26.93
N GLY A 358 9.94 12.42 26.92
CA GLY A 358 11.26 12.89 27.33
C GLY A 358 11.26 13.66 28.66
N ILE A 359 12.41 14.26 28.98
CA ILE A 359 12.57 15.14 30.15
C ILE A 359 11.77 16.44 29.96
N VAL A 360 11.33 17.04 31.06
CA VAL A 360 10.71 18.37 31.05
C VAL A 360 11.67 19.42 30.48
N PRO A 361 11.29 20.17 29.43
CA PRO A 361 12.14 21.22 28.88
C PRO A 361 12.50 22.29 29.92
N ALA A 362 13.74 22.78 29.86
CA ALA A 362 14.24 23.82 30.77
C ALA A 362 13.53 25.17 30.55
N THR A 363 13.17 25.49 29.31
CA THR A 363 12.53 26.75 28.93
C THR A 363 11.01 26.68 29.05
N ALA A 364 10.38 27.81 29.41
CA ALA A 364 8.92 27.93 29.46
C ALA A 364 8.28 27.67 28.10
N SER A 365 8.85 28.26 27.04
CA SER A 365 8.45 28.04 25.64
C SER A 365 8.53 26.57 25.22
N GLY A 366 9.59 25.86 25.61
CA GLY A 366 9.75 24.44 25.32
C GLY A 366 8.69 23.58 26.02
N ARG A 367 8.39 23.87 27.29
CA ARG A 367 7.29 23.20 28.03
C ARG A 367 5.94 23.46 27.36
N ARG A 368 5.67 24.71 26.99
CA ARG A 368 4.44 25.10 26.29
C ARG A 368 4.28 24.35 24.97
N TYR A 369 5.29 24.36 24.11
CA TYR A 369 5.24 23.63 22.84
C TYR A 369 4.99 22.13 23.03
N ARG A 370 5.71 21.49 23.97
CA ARG A 370 5.51 20.06 24.28
C ARG A 370 4.06 19.78 24.70
N ASP A 371 3.53 20.60 25.60
CA ASP A 371 2.18 20.41 26.15
C ASP A 371 1.10 20.68 25.08
N GLU A 372 1.25 21.74 24.27
CA GLU A 372 0.32 22.03 23.17
C GLU A 372 0.39 21.01 22.04
N LEU A 373 1.57 20.45 21.74
CA LEU A 373 1.68 19.35 20.76
C LEU A 373 0.98 18.09 21.26
N GLY A 374 1.07 17.79 22.55
CA GLY A 374 0.31 16.69 23.16
C GLY A 374 -1.20 16.89 23.05
N ARG A 375 -1.69 18.12 23.29
CA ARG A 375 -3.12 18.47 23.13
C ARG A 375 -3.57 18.40 21.67
N LEU A 376 -2.78 18.94 20.74
CA LEU A 376 -3.04 18.84 19.30
C LEU A 376 -3.11 17.38 18.83
N ASN A 377 -2.10 16.58 19.20
CA ASN A 377 -2.06 15.15 18.83
C ASN A 377 -3.29 14.42 19.37
N SER A 378 -3.69 14.69 20.62
CA SER A 378 -4.87 14.08 21.24
C SER A 378 -6.16 14.49 20.54
N ALA A 379 -6.33 15.78 20.24
CA ALA A 379 -7.52 16.29 19.57
C ALA A 379 -7.62 15.76 18.12
N PHE A 380 -6.52 15.75 17.37
CA PHE A 380 -6.48 15.19 16.02
C PHE A 380 -6.74 13.68 16.01
N ALA A 381 -6.13 12.94 16.95
CA ALA A 381 -6.39 11.51 17.13
C ALA A 381 -7.86 11.21 17.43
N GLY A 382 -8.57 12.12 18.11
CA GLY A 382 -10.01 12.03 18.34
C GLY A 382 -10.83 11.90 17.05
N GLU A 383 -10.35 12.47 15.95
CA GLU A 383 -11.01 12.48 14.65
C GLU A 383 -10.51 11.38 13.69
N CYS A 384 -9.58 10.52 14.12
CA CYS A 384 -9.01 9.46 13.28
C CYS A 384 -9.59 8.08 13.59
N GLU A 385 -9.94 7.30 12.56
CA GLU A 385 -10.24 5.88 12.73
C GLU A 385 -8.98 5.10 13.11
N GLN A 386 -7.82 5.50 12.59
CA GLN A 386 -6.55 4.83 12.87
C GLN A 386 -5.51 5.77 13.49
N VAL A 387 -4.82 5.28 14.52
CA VAL A 387 -3.68 5.96 15.14
C VAL A 387 -2.54 4.96 15.28
N VAL A 388 -1.37 5.30 14.76
CA VAL A 388 -0.18 4.46 14.84
C VAL A 388 1.00 5.22 15.43
N LEU A 389 1.81 4.54 16.24
CA LEU A 389 3.08 5.04 16.75
C LEU A 389 4.23 4.31 16.04
N VAL A 390 5.13 5.06 15.41
CA VAL A 390 6.28 4.50 14.71
C VAL A 390 7.54 4.63 15.56
N VAL A 391 8.17 3.49 15.85
CA VAL A 391 9.41 3.36 16.61
C VAL A 391 10.37 2.46 15.84
N ALA A 392 11.59 2.93 15.56
CA ALA A 392 12.59 2.18 14.78
C ALA A 392 12.06 1.61 13.45
N GLY A 393 11.21 2.38 12.75
CA GLY A 393 10.56 1.97 11.50
C GLY A 393 9.41 0.98 11.66
N GLN A 394 9.09 0.55 12.88
CA GLN A 394 7.99 -0.36 13.18
C GLN A 394 6.75 0.44 13.58
N ALA A 395 5.62 0.21 12.91
CA ALA A 395 4.37 0.86 13.25
C ALA A 395 3.56 0.00 14.24
N MET A 396 3.31 0.58 15.42
CA MET A 396 2.47 0.01 16.47
C MET A 396 1.08 0.61 16.37
N VAL A 397 0.05 -0.23 16.25
CA VAL A 397 -1.35 0.22 16.19
C VAL A 397 -1.81 0.60 17.59
N LEU A 398 -2.14 1.88 17.80
CA LEU A 398 -2.75 2.39 19.03
C LEU A 398 -4.29 2.36 18.94
N ARG A 399 -4.82 2.59 17.74
CA ARG A 399 -6.23 2.45 17.35
C ARG A 399 -6.27 1.96 15.91
N GLY A 400 -7.13 1.00 15.59
CA GLY A 400 -7.31 0.48 14.25
C GLY A 400 -8.54 -0.39 14.13
#